data_AF-A0A099NRJ3-F1
#
_entry.id   AF-A0A099NRJ3-F1
#
_cell.length_a   1.000
_cell.length_b   1.000
_cell.length_c   1.000
_cell.angle_alpha   90.00
_cell.angle_beta   90.00
_cell.angle_gamma   90.00
#
_symmetry.space_group_name_H-M   'P 1'
#
loop_
_entity.id
_entity.type
_entity.pdbx_description
1 polymer ?
#
loop_
_entity_poly.entity_id
_entity_poly.type
_entity_poly.pdbx_seq_one_letter_code
_entity_poly.pdbx_strand_id
1 'polypeptide(L)'
;MKTFKPTVMVGVAAVWEAVKKGIISQIEKAPQTTQKVFWAAYHVKETSKKYHIPLVPSLVDTVIFKKIKAATGGHIRYMLNGGSPLSGETQRFITNTIGPMLIGYGLTETCANTCVLIPEHFEFDVCGSLVGSVTVKLID
;
A
#
# COMPACT_ATOMS: atom_id res chain seq x y z
N MET A 1 -5.44 1.11 16.73
CA MET A 1 -4.11 1.16 16.08
C MET A 1 -3.13 2.12 16.77
N LYS A 2 -3.52 3.35 17.14
CA LYS A 2 -2.63 4.35 17.75
C LYS A 2 -1.86 3.86 19.00
N THR A 3 -2.45 2.99 19.81
CA THR A 3 -1.78 2.39 20.99
C THR A 3 -0.79 1.29 20.62
N PHE A 4 -1.10 0.49 19.59
CA PHE A 4 -0.32 -0.70 19.21
C PHE A 4 0.87 -0.38 18.30
N LYS A 5 0.80 0.70 17.51
CA LYS A 5 1.88 1.18 16.64
C LYS A 5 2.54 0.07 15.79
N PRO A 6 1.75 -0.68 14.99
CA PRO A 6 2.27 -1.82 14.25
C PRO A 6 3.34 -1.41 13.23
N THR A 7 4.29 -2.32 13.01
CA THR A 7 5.31 -2.22 11.95
C THR A 7 4.90 -2.97 10.69
N VAL A 8 4.03 -3.97 10.82
CA VAL A 8 3.46 -4.74 9.71
C VAL A 8 1.95 -4.81 9.89
N MET A 9 1.19 -4.61 8.82
CA MET A 9 -0.25 -4.84 8.80
C MET A 9 -0.61 -5.83 7.71
N VAL A 10 -1.52 -6.75 8.01
CA VAL A 10 -2.06 -7.74 7.06
C VAL A 10 -3.56 -7.52 6.97
N GLY A 11 -4.12 -7.58 5.77
CA GLY A 11 -5.54 -7.40 5.53
C GLY A 11 -6.00 -7.98 4.19
N VAL A 12 -7.31 -8.04 4.01
CA VAL A 12 -7.96 -8.41 2.74
C VAL A 12 -8.40 -7.15 1.99
N ALA A 13 -8.76 -7.29 0.71
CA ALA A 13 -9.07 -6.14 -0.13
C ALA A 13 -10.16 -5.22 0.46
N ALA A 14 -11.21 -5.80 1.06
CA ALA A 14 -12.28 -5.03 1.70
C ALA A 14 -11.79 -4.09 2.82
N VAL A 15 -10.76 -4.51 3.58
CA VAL A 15 -10.15 -3.68 4.63
C VAL A 15 -9.43 -2.49 4.00
N TRP A 16 -8.67 -2.72 2.94
CA TRP A 16 -7.91 -1.67 2.27
C TRP A 16 -8.80 -0.68 1.53
N GLU A 17 -9.90 -1.16 0.92
CA GLU A 17 -10.91 -0.30 0.32
C GLU A 17 -11.62 0.56 1.37
N ALA A 18 -11.93 -0.01 2.55
CA ALA A 18 -12.49 0.75 3.66
C ALA A 18 -11.50 1.82 4.17
N VAL A 19 -10.20 1.51 4.24
CA VAL A 19 -9.15 2.48 4.60
C VAL A 19 -9.04 3.58 3.54
N LYS A 20 -9.01 3.23 2.25
CA LYS A 20 -9.00 4.20 1.14
C LYS A 20 -10.19 5.14 1.23
N LYS A 21 -11.40 4.60 1.36
CA LYS A 21 -12.64 5.37 1.53
C LYS A 21 -12.59 6.27 2.76
N GLY A 22 -12.06 5.77 3.87
CA GLY A 22 -11.87 6.53 5.11
C GLY A 22 -10.94 7.72 4.92
N ILE A 23 -9.82 7.55 4.21
CA ILE A 23 -8.88 8.63 3.90
C ILE A 23 -9.53 9.67 2.99
N ILE A 24 -10.18 9.25 1.90
CA ILE A 24 -10.86 10.14 0.94
C ILE A 24 -11.93 10.97 1.66
N SER A 25 -12.76 10.34 2.49
CA SER A 25 -13.80 11.06 3.25
C SER A 25 -13.22 12.13 4.20
N GLN A 26 -12.04 11.90 4.79
CA GLN A 26 -11.39 12.91 5.63
C GLN A 26 -10.81 14.07 4.81
N ILE A 27 -10.34 13.80 3.58
CA ILE A 27 -9.85 14.83 2.67
C ILE A 27 -11.01 15.68 2.16
N GLU A 28 -12.13 15.06 1.77
CA GLU A 28 -13.34 15.77 1.32
C GLU A 28 -13.91 16.72 2.37
N LYS A 29 -13.75 16.39 3.66
CA LYS A 29 -14.15 17.26 4.79
C LYS A 29 -13.17 18.40 5.06
N ALA A 30 -11.94 18.35 4.53
CA ALA A 30 -10.93 19.38 4.73
C ALA A 30 -11.18 20.59 3.81
N PRO A 31 -10.62 21.77 4.12
CA PRO A 31 -10.73 22.95 3.25
C PRO A 31 -10.21 22.68 1.83
N GLN A 32 -10.79 23.33 0.82
CA GLN A 32 -10.42 23.14 -0.60
C GLN A 32 -8.91 23.31 -0.86
N THR A 33 -8.23 24.20 -0.12
CA THR A 33 -6.78 24.38 -0.20
C THR A 33 -6.03 23.11 0.21
N THR A 34 -6.46 22.46 1.30
CA THR A 34 -5.86 21.21 1.79
C THR A 34 -6.12 20.06 0.82
N GLN A 35 -7.30 20.00 0.22
CA GLN A 35 -7.63 19.00 -0.81
C GLN A 35 -6.73 19.14 -2.04
N LYS A 36 -6.59 20.35 -2.59
CA LYS A 36 -5.73 20.63 -3.74
C LYS A 36 -4.27 20.29 -3.45
N VAL A 37 -3.78 20.67 -2.26
CA VAL A 37 -2.42 20.35 -1.82
C VAL A 37 -2.22 18.84 -1.67
N PHE A 38 -3.20 18.11 -1.13
CA PHE A 38 -3.15 16.66 -1.01
C PHE A 38 -3.03 15.98 -2.39
N TRP A 39 -3.90 16.34 -3.34
CA TRP A 39 -3.88 15.73 -4.67
C TRP A 39 -2.63 16.11 -5.46
N ALA A 40 -2.18 17.36 -5.37
CA ALA A 40 -0.91 17.79 -5.96
C ALA A 40 0.27 16.98 -5.40
N ALA A 41 0.34 16.81 -4.08
CA ALA A 41 1.35 16.00 -3.41
C ALA A 41 1.29 14.52 -3.82
N TYR A 42 0.08 13.96 -3.93
CA TYR A 42 -0.12 12.59 -4.38
C TYR A 42 0.41 12.38 -5.80
N HIS A 43 0.03 13.23 -6.75
CA HIS A 43 0.49 13.15 -8.14
C HIS A 43 1.99 13.38 -8.30
N VAL A 44 2.56 14.32 -7.53
CA VAL A 44 4.00 14.55 -7.49
C VAL A 44 4.72 13.29 -7.00
N LYS A 45 4.23 12.64 -5.95
CA LYS A 45 4.84 11.41 -5.41
C LYS A 45 4.75 10.24 -6.40
N GLU A 46 3.59 10.08 -7.04
CA GLU A 46 3.37 9.06 -8.06
C GLU A 46 4.31 9.25 -9.26
N THR A 47 4.44 10.49 -9.74
CA THR A 47 5.34 10.88 -10.83
C THR A 47 6.81 10.69 -10.44
N SER A 48 7.19 11.14 -9.23
CA SER A 48 8.57 11.03 -8.72
C SER A 48 9.03 9.57 -8.63
N LYS A 49 8.14 8.65 -8.22
CA LYS A 49 8.44 7.21 -8.20
C LYS A 49 8.59 6.65 -9.61
N LYS A 50 7.72 7.05 -10.55
CA LYS A 50 7.81 6.63 -11.96
C LYS A 50 9.13 7.05 -12.61
N TYR A 51 9.63 8.25 -12.32
CA TYR A 51 10.86 8.80 -12.90
C TYR A 51 12.10 8.65 -12.02
N HIS A 52 12.05 7.87 -10.93
CA HIS A 52 13.16 7.65 -10.00
C HIS A 52 13.81 8.93 -9.45
N ILE A 53 13.03 9.99 -9.22
CA ILE A 53 13.53 11.26 -8.70
C ILE A 53 13.62 11.17 -7.16
N PRO A 54 14.82 11.25 -6.54
CA PRO A 54 15.00 10.91 -5.13
C PRO A 54 14.60 12.00 -4.13
N LEU A 55 14.46 13.27 -4.55
CA LEU A 55 14.51 14.42 -3.62
C LEU A 55 13.15 14.95 -3.15
N VAL A 56 12.06 14.67 -3.86
CA VAL A 56 10.71 15.21 -3.57
C VAL A 56 9.91 14.43 -2.51
N PRO A 57 10.04 13.09 -2.37
CA PRO A 57 9.14 12.33 -1.48
C PRO A 57 9.24 12.68 0.00
N SER A 58 10.41 13.08 0.51
CA SER A 58 10.66 13.17 1.96
C SER A 58 9.98 14.36 2.65
N LEU A 59 10.00 15.54 2.01
CA LEU A 59 9.37 16.74 2.56
C LEU A 59 7.83 16.67 2.48
N VAL A 60 7.32 16.16 1.36
CA VAL A 60 5.89 16.00 1.10
C VAL A 60 5.26 14.94 2.02
N ASP A 61 5.97 13.83 2.27
CA ASP A 61 5.54 12.76 3.19
C ASP A 61 5.37 13.23 4.63
N THR A 62 6.24 14.13 5.08
CA THR A 62 6.31 14.53 6.49
C THR A 62 5.23 15.55 6.85
N VAL A 63 4.72 16.33 5.90
CA VAL A 63 3.75 17.38 6.17
C VAL A 63 2.32 16.94 5.87
N ILE A 64 2.08 16.32 4.71
CA ILE A 64 0.71 16.04 4.23
C ILE A 64 0.24 14.65 4.68
N PHE A 65 1.08 13.64 4.50
CA PHE A 65 0.70 12.25 4.81
C PHE A 65 0.90 11.87 6.27
N LYS A 66 1.54 12.72 7.09
CA LYS A 66 1.78 12.45 8.52
C LYS A 66 0.50 12.17 9.32
N LYS A 67 -0.59 12.89 9.05
CA LYS A 67 -1.88 12.63 9.72
C LYS A 67 -2.45 11.25 9.36
N ILE A 68 -2.31 10.85 8.10
CA ILE A 68 -2.77 9.55 7.59
C ILE A 68 -1.92 8.43 8.20
N LYS A 69 -0.59 8.55 8.14
CA LYS A 69 0.34 7.59 8.77
C LYS A 69 0.15 7.49 10.29
N ALA A 70 -0.14 8.61 10.97
CA ALA A 70 -0.43 8.60 12.41
C ALA A 70 -1.73 7.86 12.75
N ALA A 71 -2.71 7.80 11.84
CA ALA A 71 -3.94 7.04 12.04
C ALA A 71 -3.68 5.51 12.08
N THR A 72 -2.72 5.02 11.29
CA THR A 72 -2.28 3.61 11.29
C THR A 72 -1.21 3.30 12.34
N GLY A 73 -0.83 4.28 13.16
CA GLY A 73 0.14 4.12 14.25
C GLY A 73 1.54 4.66 13.95
N GLY A 74 1.84 5.09 12.72
CA GLY A 74 3.04 5.85 12.37
C GLY A 74 4.32 5.05 12.17
N HIS A 75 4.32 3.73 12.45
CA HIS A 75 5.50 2.86 12.39
C HIS A 75 5.43 1.79 11.29
N ILE A 76 4.44 1.86 10.40
CA ILE A 76 4.25 0.90 9.31
C ILE A 76 5.48 0.89 8.40
N ARG A 77 6.10 -0.30 8.29
CA ARG A 77 7.14 -0.61 7.32
C ARG A 77 6.55 -1.27 6.09
N TYR A 78 5.62 -2.22 6.28
CA TYR A 78 4.96 -2.94 5.20
C TYR A 78 3.49 -3.20 5.51
N MET A 79 2.68 -3.21 4.46
CA MET A 79 1.31 -3.73 4.48
C MET A 79 1.23 -4.92 3.54
N LEU A 80 0.43 -5.92 3.88
CA LEU A 80 0.21 -7.10 3.05
C LEU A 80 -1.27 -7.25 2.73
N ASN A 81 -1.58 -7.45 1.45
CA ASN A 81 -2.88 -7.92 1.00
C ASN A 81 -2.80 -9.38 0.57
N GLY A 82 -3.76 -10.20 1.03
CA GLY A 82 -3.97 -11.55 0.58
C GLY A 82 -5.42 -11.99 0.77
N GLY A 83 -5.76 -13.22 0.38
CA GLY A 83 -7.10 -13.78 0.53
C GLY A 83 -8.18 -13.23 -0.41
N SER A 84 -7.94 -12.09 -1.07
CA SER A 84 -8.79 -11.57 -2.15
C SER A 84 -8.01 -10.64 -3.09
N PRO A 85 -8.44 -10.53 -4.36
CA PRO A 85 -7.80 -9.62 -5.31
C PRO A 85 -8.00 -8.16 -4.89
N LEU A 86 -6.93 -7.38 -4.95
CA LEU A 86 -6.94 -5.94 -4.71
C LEU A 86 -6.73 -5.20 -6.03
N SER A 87 -7.45 -4.11 -6.26
CA SER A 87 -7.24 -3.30 -7.46
C SER A 87 -5.86 -2.62 -7.42
N GLY A 88 -5.20 -2.54 -8.57
CA GLY A 88 -3.91 -1.84 -8.69
C GLY A 88 -4.00 -0.36 -8.29
N GLU A 89 -5.15 0.28 -8.54
CA GLU A 89 -5.41 1.66 -8.10
C GLU A 89 -5.39 1.78 -6.58
N THR A 90 -6.05 0.87 -5.86
CA THR A 90 -6.04 0.87 -4.39
C THR A 90 -4.67 0.50 -3.85
N GLN A 91 -3.96 -0.47 -4.46
CA GLN A 91 -2.58 -0.77 -4.07
C GLN A 91 -1.67 0.46 -4.21
N ARG A 92 -1.74 1.19 -5.33
CA ARG A 92 -1.01 2.45 -5.57
C ARG A 92 -1.37 3.52 -4.55
N PHE A 93 -2.66 3.72 -4.32
CA PHE A 93 -3.15 4.74 -3.39
C PHE A 93 -2.65 4.49 -1.96
N ILE A 94 -2.82 3.26 -1.45
CA ILE A 94 -2.37 2.90 -0.11
C ILE A 94 -0.84 2.93 -0.02
N THR A 95 -0.14 2.48 -1.07
CA THR A 95 1.32 2.54 -1.16
C THR A 95 1.88 3.96 -1.07
N ASN A 96 1.19 4.91 -1.71
CA ASN A 96 1.61 6.31 -1.73
C ASN A 96 1.19 7.07 -0.49
N THR A 97 0.09 6.69 0.18
CA THR A 97 -0.43 7.42 1.34
C THR A 97 0.09 6.92 2.68
N ILE A 98 0.26 5.60 2.85
CA ILE A 98 0.62 4.98 4.14
C ILE A 98 2.04 4.39 4.10
N GLY A 99 2.31 3.46 3.19
CA GLY A 99 3.59 2.74 3.10
C GLY A 99 3.53 1.58 2.09
N PRO A 100 4.63 0.90 1.78
CA PRO A 100 4.65 -0.15 0.75
C PRO A 100 3.61 -1.26 1.00
N MET A 101 2.78 -1.54 -0.01
CA MET A 101 1.78 -2.61 0.03
C MET A 101 2.21 -3.79 -0.84
N LEU A 102 2.57 -4.89 -0.18
CA LEU A 102 2.92 -6.16 -0.79
C LEU A 102 1.66 -6.97 -1.05
N ILE A 103 1.59 -7.62 -2.21
CA ILE A 103 0.52 -8.55 -2.55
C ILE A 103 1.04 -9.97 -2.36
N GLY A 104 0.22 -10.82 -1.77
CA GLY A 104 0.48 -12.25 -1.69
C GLY A 104 -0.74 -13.04 -2.12
N TYR A 105 -0.49 -14.18 -2.76
CA TYR A 105 -1.50 -15.16 -3.11
C TYR A 105 -1.18 -16.48 -2.42
N GLY A 106 -2.21 -17.15 -1.93
CA GLY A 106 -2.09 -18.44 -1.27
C GLY A 106 -3.45 -19.09 -1.08
N LEU A 107 -3.41 -20.41 -0.90
CA LEU A 107 -4.56 -21.26 -0.66
C LEU A 107 -4.30 -22.09 0.60
N THR A 108 -5.34 -22.74 1.12
CA THR A 108 -5.19 -23.71 2.22
C THR A 108 -4.24 -24.85 1.85
N GLU A 109 -4.28 -25.28 0.60
CA GLU A 109 -3.50 -26.35 -0.02
C GLU A 109 -2.02 -26.00 -0.15
N THR A 110 -1.68 -24.71 -0.18
CA THR A 110 -0.29 -24.20 -0.21
C THR A 110 0.17 -23.65 1.13
N CYS A 111 -0.50 -24.02 2.22
CA CYS A 111 -0.21 -23.54 3.57
C CYS A 111 -0.22 -22.01 3.66
N ALA A 112 -1.24 -21.39 3.06
CA ALA A 112 -1.53 -19.95 3.05
C ALA A 112 -0.63 -19.07 2.18
N ASN A 113 0.49 -19.55 1.64
CA ASN A 113 1.38 -18.73 0.81
C ASN A 113 1.92 -19.51 -0.40
N THR A 114 1.48 -19.13 -1.59
CA THR A 114 1.97 -19.64 -2.88
C THR A 114 3.02 -18.70 -3.45
N CYS A 115 2.72 -17.41 -3.49
CA CYS A 115 3.64 -16.37 -3.95
C CYS A 115 3.43 -15.06 -3.17
N VAL A 116 4.51 -14.30 -3.03
CA VAL A 116 4.48 -13.02 -2.33
C VAL A 116 5.41 -12.02 -2.99
N LEU A 117 4.95 -10.77 -3.09
CA LEU A 117 5.75 -9.65 -3.55
C LEU A 117 6.80 -9.31 -2.50
N ILE A 118 8.07 -9.42 -2.87
CA ILE A 118 9.19 -9.07 -2.01
C ILE A 118 9.55 -7.58 -2.16
N PRO A 119 9.87 -6.88 -1.06
CA PRO A 119 10.19 -5.45 -1.10
C PRO A 119 11.32 -5.06 -2.06
N GLU A 120 12.31 -5.93 -2.24
CA GLU A 120 13.49 -5.72 -3.08
C GLU A 120 13.14 -5.70 -4.57
N HIS A 121 12.05 -6.38 -4.95
CA HIS A 121 11.54 -6.46 -6.32
C HIS A 121 10.10 -5.94 -6.38
N PHE A 122 9.85 -4.79 -5.74
CA PHE A 122 8.52 -4.20 -5.66
C PHE A 122 8.03 -3.76 -7.05
N GLU A 123 6.91 -4.35 -7.48
CA GLU A 123 6.21 -4.02 -8.72
C GLU A 123 4.69 -4.00 -8.44
N PHE A 124 3.97 -3.12 -9.13
CA PHE A 124 2.51 -3.06 -9.01
C PHE A 124 1.87 -4.11 -9.92
N ASP A 125 0.63 -4.50 -9.60
CA ASP A 125 -0.17 -5.40 -10.44
C ASP A 125 0.41 -6.84 -10.57
N VAL A 126 1.30 -7.24 -9.66
CA VAL A 126 1.86 -8.60 -9.56
C VAL A 126 1.69 -9.18 -8.15
N CYS A 127 1.57 -10.51 -8.04
CA CYS A 127 1.54 -11.23 -6.76
C CYS A 127 2.94 -11.60 -6.21
N GLY A 128 3.99 -11.36 -7.01
CA GLY A 128 5.37 -11.65 -6.65
C GLY A 128 5.82 -13.08 -6.97
N SER A 129 6.94 -13.47 -6.37
CA SER A 129 7.64 -14.73 -6.67
C SER A 129 7.09 -15.89 -5.86
N LEU A 130 7.21 -17.10 -6.41
CA LEU A 130 6.86 -18.33 -5.71
C LEU A 130 7.71 -18.51 -4.47
N VAL A 131 7.09 -19.03 -3.41
CA VAL A 131 7.85 -19.47 -2.24
C VAL A 131 8.57 -20.78 -2.55
N GLY A 132 9.75 -20.98 -1.95
CA GLY A 132 10.58 -22.16 -2.21
C GLY A 132 9.95 -23.51 -1.84
N SER A 133 8.85 -23.50 -1.08
CA SER A 133 8.12 -24.70 -0.68
C SER A 133 7.00 -25.10 -1.66
N VAL A 134 6.76 -24.34 -2.73
CA VAL A 134 5.67 -24.60 -3.68
C VAL A 134 6.21 -24.74 -5.10
N THR A 135 5.77 -25.79 -5.80
CA THR A 135 6.03 -25.97 -7.24
C THR A 135 4.75 -25.68 -8.00
N VAL A 136 4.85 -24.91 -9.08
CA VAL A 136 3.72 -24.63 -9.99
C VAL A 136 4.07 -25.09 -11.39
N LYS A 137 3.05 -25.52 -12.14
CA LYS A 137 3.15 -25.87 -13.55
C LYS A 137 2.22 -24.93 -14.33
N LEU A 138 2.73 -24.33 -15.39
CA LEU A 138 1.87 -23.59 -16.33
C LEU A 138 0.95 -24.59 -17.05
N ILE A 139 -0.29 -24.18 -17.24
CA ILE A 139 -1.21 -24.94 -18.09
C ILE A 139 -0.98 -24.40 -19.50
N ASP A 140 -0.40 -25.27 -20.34
CA ASP A 140 -0.15 -25.00 -21.76
C ASP A 140 -1.47 -24.97 -22.55
#